data_AF-A0A1B6MPU2-F1
#
_entry.id   AF-A0A1B6MPU2-F1
#
_cell.length_a   1.000
_cell.length_b   1.000
_cell.length_c   1.000
_cell.angle_alpha   90.00
_cell.angle_beta   90.00
_cell.angle_gamma   90.00
#
_symmetry.space_group_name_H-M   'P 1'
#
loop_
_entity.id
_entity.type
_entity.pdbx_description
1 polymer ?
#
loop_
_entity_poly.entity_id
_entity_poly.type
_entity_poly.pdbx_seq_one_letter_code
_entity_poly.pdbx_strand_id
1 'polypeptide(L)'
;ESAVNHHSPLYSLEEDSDYSYDAKININYTIHYFMELADPAKLVLGIPTFGRTYKLENPEDTTLGSYADGPGDKGPSTGEKGFFAYFEICNFVNNENWTVVQTKPGYAGPYAYRGNQWVCYDDIAMIRHKVAYAKQNGLSGVMFWTIDYDDFLGNCQTDTFPLIRTARNALLSSDSMPIPDSGNQNTLEDDNRPPTVRPRPTPSVTPPLVRSDVRPQKKPLTILPRALPPLATPRTPASDRNDYAEQSDGV
;
A
#
# COMPACT_ATOMS: atom_id res chain seq x y z
N GLU A 1 -12.71 -16.27 -2.37
CA GLU A 1 -13.43 -15.03 -1.98
C GLU A 1 -14.03 -14.44 -3.24
N SER A 2 -15.30 -14.04 -3.22
CA SER A 2 -16.02 -13.51 -4.39
C SER A 2 -15.84 -12.02 -4.58
N ALA A 3 -15.27 -11.31 -3.61
CA ALA A 3 -15.05 -9.87 -3.64
C ALA A 3 -13.65 -9.54 -3.12
N VAL A 4 -13.07 -8.45 -3.60
CA VAL A 4 -11.75 -7.95 -3.15
C VAL A 4 -11.90 -7.24 -1.81
N ASN A 5 -11.01 -7.55 -0.86
CA ASN A 5 -10.98 -6.90 0.44
C ASN A 5 -9.55 -6.82 0.98
N HIS A 6 -9.34 -6.09 2.07
CA HIS A 6 -8.05 -6.03 2.75
C HIS A 6 -7.86 -7.28 3.63
N HIS A 7 -6.71 -7.95 3.51
CA HIS A 7 -6.46 -9.22 4.22
C HIS A 7 -6.06 -9.07 5.70
N SER A 8 -5.65 -7.87 6.11
CA SER A 8 -5.24 -7.57 7.50
C SER A 8 -5.68 -6.16 7.94
N PRO A 9 -7.00 -5.85 7.94
CA PRO A 9 -7.47 -4.54 8.34
C PRO A 9 -7.35 -4.40 9.87
N LEU A 10 -6.95 -3.21 10.33
CA LEU A 10 -6.88 -2.89 11.76
C LEU A 10 -8.28 -2.78 12.37
N TYR A 11 -9.18 -2.09 11.68
CA TYR A 11 -10.59 -1.90 12.05
C TYR A 11 -11.50 -2.36 10.91
N SER A 12 -12.79 -2.56 11.19
CA SER A 12 -13.77 -2.93 10.16
C SER A 12 -13.78 -1.92 9.01
N LEU A 13 -13.76 -2.42 7.78
CA LEU A 13 -13.93 -1.62 6.57
C LEU A 13 -15.39 -1.56 6.11
N GLU A 14 -16.25 -2.39 6.69
CA GLU A 14 -17.69 -2.38 6.48
C GLU A 14 -18.40 -1.63 7.61
N GLU A 15 -19.54 -1.02 7.29
CA GLU A 15 -20.44 -0.48 8.32
C GLU A 15 -21.06 -1.62 9.13
N ASP A 16 -21.20 -1.39 10.44
CA ASP A 16 -21.81 -2.35 11.34
C ASP A 16 -23.26 -2.64 10.90
N SER A 17 -23.51 -3.88 10.49
CA SER A 17 -24.85 -4.40 10.25
C SER A 17 -24.98 -5.79 10.84
N ASP A 18 -26.17 -6.13 11.33
CA ASP A 18 -26.45 -7.44 11.96
C ASP A 18 -26.23 -8.62 10.98
N TYR A 19 -26.06 -8.34 9.69
CA TYR A 19 -25.84 -9.32 8.63
C TYR A 19 -24.39 -9.33 8.10
N SER A 20 -23.52 -8.42 8.52
CA SER A 20 -22.10 -8.45 8.13
C SER A 20 -21.32 -9.32 9.11
N TYR A 21 -21.13 -10.59 8.75
CA TYR A 21 -20.16 -11.45 9.44
C TYR A 21 -18.74 -10.88 9.32
N ASP A 22 -18.46 -10.16 8.23
CA ASP A 22 -17.16 -9.59 7.89
C ASP A 22 -16.76 -8.41 8.79
N ALA A 23 -17.73 -7.75 9.45
CA ALA A 23 -17.49 -6.70 10.44
C ALA A 23 -16.59 -7.17 11.61
N LYS A 24 -16.50 -8.48 11.85
CA LYS A 24 -15.64 -9.07 12.90
C LYS A 24 -14.27 -9.53 12.37
N ILE A 25 -14.05 -9.55 11.07
CA ILE A 25 -12.80 -10.02 10.44
C ILE A 25 -11.80 -8.86 10.39
N ASN A 26 -11.33 -8.43 11.57
CA ASN A 26 -10.29 -7.41 11.71
C ASN A 26 -9.44 -7.64 12.97
N ILE A 27 -8.30 -6.96 13.01
CA ILE A 27 -7.34 -7.06 14.11
C ILE A 27 -7.98 -6.60 15.42
N ASN A 28 -8.71 -5.46 15.41
CA ASN A 28 -9.27 -4.89 16.63
C ASN A 28 -10.21 -5.87 17.34
N TYR A 29 -11.18 -6.43 16.61
CA TYR A 29 -12.10 -7.43 17.15
C TYR A 29 -11.35 -8.65 17.69
N THR A 30 -10.41 -9.17 16.93
CA THR A 30 -9.63 -10.38 17.30
C THR A 30 -8.80 -10.14 18.56
N ILE A 31 -8.10 -9.00 18.66
CA ILE A 31 -7.27 -8.68 19.82
C ILE A 31 -8.12 -8.47 21.06
N HIS A 32 -9.22 -7.72 20.98
CA HIS A 32 -10.13 -7.54 22.11
C HIS A 32 -10.72 -8.87 22.58
N TYR A 33 -11.10 -9.77 21.67
CA TYR A 33 -11.54 -11.13 22.02
C TYR A 33 -10.48 -11.90 22.82
N PHE A 34 -9.21 -11.87 22.39
CA PHE A 34 -8.15 -12.56 23.14
C PHE A 34 -7.81 -11.87 24.47
N MET A 35 -7.97 -10.56 24.59
CA MET A 35 -7.76 -9.83 25.85
C MET A 35 -8.81 -10.19 26.92
N GLU A 36 -9.99 -10.66 26.53
CA GLU A 36 -10.97 -11.22 27.47
C GLU A 36 -10.53 -12.58 28.04
N LEU A 37 -9.61 -13.28 27.36
CA LEU A 37 -9.19 -14.65 27.66
C LEU A 37 -7.74 -14.75 28.15
N ALA A 38 -6.92 -13.72 27.94
CA ALA A 38 -5.49 -13.72 28.23
C ALA A 38 -4.97 -12.33 28.63
N ASP A 39 -3.90 -12.32 29.42
CA ASP A 39 -3.16 -11.10 29.75
C ASP A 39 -2.63 -10.44 28.46
N PRO A 40 -2.96 -9.17 28.16
CA PRO A 40 -2.46 -8.45 27.00
C PRO A 40 -0.93 -8.50 26.85
N ALA A 41 -0.19 -8.53 27.96
CA ALA A 41 1.27 -8.59 27.96
C ALA A 41 1.84 -9.92 27.40
N LYS A 42 1.00 -10.92 27.16
CA LYS A 42 1.35 -12.20 26.49
C LYS A 42 0.96 -12.23 25.02
N LEU A 43 0.20 -11.26 24.54
CA LEU A 43 -0.25 -11.18 23.15
C LEU A 43 0.79 -10.45 22.30
N VAL A 44 1.03 -10.95 21.09
CA VAL A 44 1.96 -10.36 20.11
C VAL A 44 1.18 -10.17 18.81
N LEU A 45 1.11 -8.94 18.31
CA LEU A 45 0.35 -8.62 17.11
C LEU A 45 1.09 -9.07 15.84
N GLY A 46 0.49 -9.96 15.06
CA GLY A 46 1.01 -10.34 13.75
C GLY A 46 0.82 -9.23 12.71
N ILE A 47 1.87 -8.94 11.95
CA ILE A 47 1.89 -7.95 10.88
C ILE A 47 2.44 -8.61 9.59
N PRO A 48 1.69 -8.60 8.48
CA PRO A 48 2.14 -9.14 7.21
C PRO A 48 3.12 -8.18 6.50
N THR A 49 4.14 -8.74 5.86
CA THR A 49 5.02 -8.03 4.89
C THR A 49 4.71 -8.46 3.46
N PHE A 50 3.45 -8.80 3.19
CA PHE A 50 2.97 -9.26 1.91
C PHE A 50 1.57 -8.71 1.65
N GLY A 51 1.06 -8.94 0.45
CA GLY A 51 -0.31 -8.61 0.07
C GLY A 51 -1.06 -9.81 -0.50
N ARG A 52 -2.39 -9.78 -0.37
CA ARG A 52 -3.27 -10.73 -1.07
C ARG A 52 -3.76 -10.10 -2.36
N THR A 53 -3.71 -10.91 -3.42
CA THR A 53 -3.99 -10.44 -4.78
C THR A 53 -5.24 -11.09 -5.34
N TYR A 54 -5.94 -10.37 -6.19
CA TYR A 54 -7.19 -10.78 -6.80
C TYR A 54 -7.17 -10.42 -8.28
N LYS A 55 -7.91 -11.21 -9.04
CA LYS A 55 -8.27 -10.90 -10.41
C LYS A 55 -9.70 -10.34 -10.40
N LEU A 56 -9.86 -9.07 -10.72
CA LEU A 56 -11.17 -8.41 -10.82
C LEU A 56 -12.00 -9.04 -11.94
N GLU A 57 -13.30 -9.20 -11.69
CA GLU A 57 -14.27 -9.60 -12.72
C GLU A 57 -14.45 -8.48 -13.75
N ASN A 58 -14.62 -7.24 -13.27
CA ASN A 58 -14.64 -6.03 -14.10
C ASN A 58 -13.41 -5.16 -13.79
N PRO A 59 -12.50 -4.92 -14.76
CA PRO A 59 -11.31 -4.08 -14.57
C PRO A 59 -11.61 -2.62 -14.18
N GLU A 60 -12.82 -2.13 -14.46
CA GLU A 60 -13.23 -0.77 -14.09
C GLU A 60 -13.74 -0.67 -12.65
N ASP A 61 -14.16 -1.79 -12.05
CA ASP A 61 -14.65 -1.86 -10.67
C ASP A 61 -13.52 -2.27 -9.73
N THR A 62 -12.79 -1.26 -9.23
CA THR A 62 -11.52 -1.44 -8.51
C THR A 62 -11.62 -1.17 -7.01
N THR A 63 -12.80 -0.81 -6.52
CA THR A 63 -13.05 -0.46 -5.12
C THR A 63 -13.09 -1.68 -4.22
N LEU A 64 -12.92 -1.48 -2.91
CA LEU A 64 -13.18 -2.55 -1.93
C LEU A 64 -14.61 -3.09 -2.10
N GLY A 65 -14.77 -4.40 -2.02
CA GLY A 65 -16.04 -5.09 -2.25
C GLY A 65 -16.35 -5.41 -3.71
N SER A 66 -15.55 -4.92 -4.67
CA SER A 66 -15.72 -5.27 -6.09
C SER A 66 -15.50 -6.76 -6.34
N TYR A 67 -16.25 -7.34 -7.28
CA TYR A 67 -16.22 -8.77 -7.55
C TYR A 67 -14.88 -9.26 -8.11
N ALA A 68 -14.46 -10.44 -7.63
CA ALA A 68 -13.25 -11.11 -8.06
C ALA A 68 -13.58 -12.41 -8.81
N ASP A 69 -12.95 -12.60 -9.97
CA ASP A 69 -12.97 -13.82 -10.80
C ASP A 69 -11.98 -14.89 -10.27
N GLY A 70 -11.19 -14.56 -9.23
CA GLY A 70 -10.28 -15.50 -8.57
C GLY A 70 -9.04 -14.85 -7.99
N PRO A 71 -8.03 -15.65 -7.62
CA PRO A 71 -6.76 -15.12 -7.14
C PRO A 71 -6.03 -14.38 -8.27
N GLY A 72 -5.29 -13.33 -7.91
CA GLY A 72 -4.44 -12.61 -8.84
C GLY A 72 -3.34 -13.51 -9.43
N ASP A 73 -2.74 -13.06 -10.52
CA ASP A 73 -1.67 -13.77 -11.19
C ASP A 73 -0.44 -13.91 -10.29
N LYS A 74 0.40 -14.91 -10.58
CA LYS A 74 1.58 -15.20 -9.77
C LYS A 74 2.63 -14.10 -9.88
N GLY A 75 3.25 -13.77 -8.74
CA GLY A 75 4.36 -12.82 -8.69
C GLY A 75 5.61 -13.33 -9.42
N PRO A 76 6.47 -12.44 -9.95
CA PRO A 76 7.69 -12.82 -10.64
C PRO A 76 8.71 -13.53 -9.74
N SER A 77 8.66 -13.28 -8.43
CA SER A 77 9.58 -13.85 -7.45
C SER A 77 8.89 -14.88 -6.55
N THR A 78 7.69 -14.57 -6.04
CA THR A 78 6.95 -15.46 -5.14
C THR A 78 6.37 -16.68 -5.86
N GLY A 79 5.98 -16.53 -7.14
CA GLY A 79 5.48 -17.63 -7.96
C GLY A 79 4.12 -18.20 -7.53
N GLU A 80 3.47 -17.61 -6.53
CA GLU A 80 2.19 -18.04 -5.97
C GLU A 80 1.05 -17.14 -6.47
N LYS A 81 -0.07 -17.74 -6.91
CA LYS A 81 -1.28 -16.99 -7.26
C LYS A 81 -1.95 -16.45 -6.00
N GLY A 82 -2.51 -15.25 -6.08
CA GLY A 82 -3.23 -14.65 -4.94
C GLY A 82 -2.31 -14.03 -3.88
N PHE A 83 -1.03 -13.86 -4.20
CA PHE A 83 0.00 -13.47 -3.25
C PHE A 83 1.10 -12.64 -3.93
N PHE A 84 1.51 -11.54 -3.31
CA PHE A 84 2.76 -10.83 -3.63
C PHE A 84 3.53 -10.48 -2.36
N ALA A 85 4.85 -10.59 -2.41
CA ALA A 85 5.71 -10.04 -1.36
C ALA A 85 5.73 -8.50 -1.43
N TYR A 86 6.00 -7.81 -0.31
CA TYR A 86 6.04 -6.35 -0.30
C TYR A 86 7.03 -5.76 -1.29
N PHE A 87 8.19 -6.39 -1.49
CA PHE A 87 9.16 -5.92 -2.48
C PHE A 87 8.63 -6.00 -3.94
N GLU A 88 7.78 -6.99 -4.26
CA GLU A 88 7.12 -7.09 -5.57
C GLU A 88 6.10 -5.98 -5.73
N ILE A 89 5.24 -5.80 -4.73
CA ILE A 89 4.20 -4.76 -4.69
C ILE A 89 4.83 -3.37 -4.86
N CYS A 90 5.89 -3.11 -4.10
CA CYS A 90 6.61 -1.86 -4.14
C CYS A 90 7.19 -1.60 -5.54
N ASN A 91 7.82 -2.61 -6.17
CA ASN A 91 8.31 -2.50 -7.55
C ASN A 91 7.17 -2.21 -8.54
N PHE A 92 6.04 -2.89 -8.41
CA PHE A 92 4.85 -2.68 -9.26
C PHE A 92 4.32 -1.25 -9.17
N VAL A 93 4.20 -0.73 -7.95
CA VAL A 93 3.75 0.63 -7.67
C VAL A 93 4.72 1.67 -8.24
N ASN A 94 6.01 1.50 -8.01
CA ASN A 94 7.00 2.53 -8.35
C ASN A 94 7.44 2.50 -9.83
N ASN A 95 7.47 1.32 -10.44
CA ASN A 95 8.10 1.11 -11.75
C ASN A 95 7.15 0.60 -12.84
N GLU A 96 5.95 0.13 -12.50
CA GLU A 96 5.03 -0.50 -13.46
C GLU A 96 3.65 0.17 -13.56
N ASN A 97 3.54 1.44 -13.13
CA ASN A 97 2.34 2.27 -13.25
C ASN A 97 1.08 1.65 -12.63
N TRP A 98 1.21 1.00 -11.48
CA TRP A 98 0.04 0.60 -10.69
C TRP A 98 -0.58 1.82 -10.00
N THR A 99 -1.92 1.89 -10.00
CA THR A 99 -2.64 2.93 -9.28
C THR A 99 -2.77 2.52 -7.82
N VAL A 100 -2.39 3.40 -6.89
CA VAL A 100 -2.53 3.18 -5.45
C VAL A 100 -3.72 3.97 -4.91
N VAL A 101 -4.56 3.32 -4.11
CA VAL A 101 -5.67 3.96 -3.41
C VAL A 101 -5.49 3.77 -1.92
N GLN A 102 -5.54 4.89 -1.20
CA GLN A 102 -5.50 4.91 0.26
C GLN A 102 -6.87 4.57 0.82
N THR A 103 -6.91 3.66 1.79
CA THR A 103 -8.14 3.37 2.55
C THR A 103 -8.34 4.42 3.64
N LYS A 104 -9.38 4.27 4.48
CA LYS A 104 -9.61 5.18 5.61
C LYS A 104 -8.34 5.19 6.50
N PRO A 105 -7.74 6.36 6.78
CA PRO A 105 -6.48 6.43 7.52
C PRO A 105 -6.51 5.67 8.84
N GLY A 106 -5.54 4.79 9.04
CA GLY A 106 -5.41 3.95 10.24
C GLY A 106 -6.39 2.77 10.34
N TYR A 107 -7.28 2.55 9.36
CA TYR A 107 -8.18 1.40 9.34
C TYR A 107 -7.58 0.20 8.63
N ALA A 108 -6.90 0.40 7.50
CA ALA A 108 -6.21 -0.64 6.77
C ALA A 108 -5.05 -0.04 5.98
N GLY A 109 -4.20 -0.90 5.42
CA GLY A 109 -3.22 -0.47 4.44
C GLY A 109 -3.88 -0.09 3.12
N PRO A 110 -3.12 0.46 2.18
CA PRO A 110 -3.62 0.76 0.84
C PRO A 110 -3.93 -0.52 0.04
N TYR A 111 -4.59 -0.31 -1.09
CA TYR A 111 -4.58 -1.29 -2.17
C TYR A 111 -4.02 -0.66 -3.44
N ALA A 112 -3.58 -1.49 -4.37
CA ALA A 112 -3.10 -1.08 -5.67
C ALA A 112 -3.69 -1.95 -6.77
N TYR A 113 -3.84 -1.41 -7.97
CA TYR A 113 -4.38 -2.15 -9.11
C TYR A 113 -3.80 -1.71 -10.45
N ARG A 114 -3.85 -2.62 -11.42
CA ARG A 114 -3.52 -2.37 -12.83
C ARG A 114 -4.28 -3.35 -13.72
N GLY A 115 -5.11 -2.82 -14.62
CA GLY A 115 -6.02 -3.65 -15.41
C GLY A 115 -6.95 -4.44 -14.47
N ASN A 116 -7.00 -5.76 -14.62
CA ASN A 116 -7.77 -6.62 -13.73
C ASN A 116 -6.99 -7.16 -12.53
N GLN A 117 -5.73 -6.77 -12.32
CA GLN A 117 -4.95 -7.20 -11.16
C GLN A 117 -5.13 -6.21 -10.02
N TRP A 118 -5.36 -6.73 -8.81
CA TRP A 118 -5.60 -5.95 -7.61
C TRP A 118 -4.84 -6.56 -6.43
N VAL A 119 -4.26 -5.74 -5.55
CA VAL A 119 -3.54 -6.20 -4.35
C VAL A 119 -3.81 -5.28 -3.15
N CYS A 120 -4.12 -5.85 -1.99
CA CYS A 120 -4.12 -5.14 -0.70
C CYS A 120 -2.85 -5.46 0.08
N TYR A 121 -2.28 -4.47 0.78
CA TYR A 121 -1.03 -4.65 1.52
C TYR A 121 -0.86 -3.61 2.62
N ASP A 122 -0.01 -3.91 3.60
CA ASP A 122 0.43 -2.92 4.58
C ASP A 122 1.60 -2.09 4.02
N ASP A 123 1.48 -0.77 4.08
CA ASP A 123 2.58 0.15 3.81
C ASP A 123 3.21 0.68 5.10
N ILE A 124 4.26 1.48 4.97
CA ILE A 124 4.98 2.09 6.10
C ILE A 124 4.02 2.85 7.05
N ALA A 125 3.01 3.54 6.51
CA ALA A 125 2.07 4.28 7.34
C ALA A 125 1.21 3.31 8.17
N MET A 126 0.70 2.24 7.57
CA MET A 126 -0.09 1.24 8.27
C MET A 126 0.72 0.48 9.33
N ILE A 127 2.00 0.18 9.07
CA ILE A 127 2.89 -0.40 10.08
C ILE A 127 2.95 0.48 11.34
N ARG A 128 3.08 1.81 11.18
CA ARG A 128 3.09 2.73 12.33
C ARG A 128 1.78 2.68 13.11
N HIS A 129 0.64 2.62 12.43
CA HIS A 129 -0.66 2.50 13.06
C HIS A 129 -0.81 1.17 13.83
N LYS A 130 -0.42 0.03 13.25
CA LYS A 130 -0.49 -1.28 13.92
C LYS A 130 0.42 -1.35 15.15
N VAL A 131 1.62 -0.76 15.08
CA VAL A 131 2.53 -0.70 16.24
C VAL A 131 2.00 0.23 17.32
N ALA A 132 1.47 1.39 16.96
CA ALA A 132 0.84 2.29 17.92
C ALA A 132 -0.35 1.62 18.61
N TYR A 133 -1.17 0.88 17.86
CA TYR A 133 -2.26 0.07 18.39
C TYR A 133 -1.76 -0.98 19.40
N ALA A 134 -0.70 -1.72 19.07
CA ALA A 134 -0.14 -2.72 19.96
C ALA A 134 0.36 -2.10 21.28
N LYS A 135 1.05 -0.95 21.21
CA LYS A 135 1.52 -0.22 22.42
C LYS A 135 0.34 0.26 23.28
N GLN A 136 -0.69 0.83 22.66
CA GLN A 136 -1.83 1.41 23.37
C GLN A 136 -2.70 0.36 24.06
N ASN A 137 -2.79 -0.85 23.49
CA ASN A 137 -3.50 -1.98 24.09
C ASN A 137 -2.62 -2.82 25.05
N GLY A 138 -1.40 -2.37 25.34
CA GLY A 138 -0.51 -3.07 26.27
C GLY A 138 -0.06 -4.45 25.79
N LEU A 139 -0.01 -4.66 24.47
CA LEU A 139 0.48 -5.92 23.90
C LEU A 139 2.00 -6.04 24.10
N SER A 140 2.49 -7.27 24.17
CA SER A 140 3.92 -7.58 24.37
C SER A 140 4.82 -7.05 23.25
N GLY A 141 4.28 -6.97 22.03
CA GLY A 141 5.00 -6.50 20.85
C GLY A 141 4.31 -6.88 19.56
N VAL A 142 5.11 -6.96 18.49
CA VAL A 142 4.65 -7.36 17.15
C VAL A 142 5.50 -8.50 16.59
N MET A 143 4.90 -9.32 15.74
CA MET A 143 5.52 -10.41 14.99
C MET A 143 5.35 -10.14 13.50
N PHE A 144 6.33 -10.52 12.69
CA PHE A 144 6.27 -10.35 11.24
C PHE A 144 6.17 -11.68 10.51
N TRP A 145 5.27 -11.72 9.54
CA TRP A 145 5.25 -12.76 8.51
C TRP A 145 5.50 -12.11 7.15
N THR A 146 6.69 -12.20 6.57
CA THR A 146 7.97 -12.73 7.09
C THR A 146 9.11 -11.72 6.84
N ILE A 147 10.32 -12.04 7.28
CA ILE A 147 11.49 -11.17 7.06
C ILE A 147 11.89 -11.04 5.58
N ASP A 148 11.68 -12.09 4.79
CA ASP A 148 12.09 -12.22 3.39
C ASP A 148 11.11 -11.60 2.38
N TYR A 149 9.90 -11.22 2.82
CA TYR A 149 8.95 -10.50 1.95
C TYR A 149 9.05 -8.98 2.04
N ASP A 150 9.73 -8.44 3.05
CA ASP A 150 10.07 -7.01 3.11
C ASP A 150 11.06 -6.63 1.99
N ASP A 151 11.30 -5.33 1.73
CA ASP A 151 12.35 -4.89 0.80
C ASP A 151 13.73 -5.04 1.46
N PHE A 152 14.17 -6.27 1.66
CA PHE A 152 15.39 -6.62 2.37
C PHE A 152 16.67 -6.17 1.64
N LEU A 153 16.60 -5.96 0.31
CA LEU A 153 17.70 -5.44 -0.49
C LEU A 153 17.70 -3.91 -0.61
N GLY A 154 16.58 -3.24 -0.33
CA GLY A 154 16.44 -1.79 -0.58
C GLY A 154 16.47 -1.49 -2.08
N ASN A 155 15.78 -2.31 -2.89
CA ASN A 155 15.73 -2.12 -4.34
C ASN A 155 14.56 -1.23 -4.76
N CYS A 156 13.47 -1.25 -3.99
CA CYS A 156 12.31 -0.42 -4.25
C CYS A 156 12.38 0.92 -3.51
N GLN A 157 12.92 0.90 -2.29
CA GLN A 157 13.17 2.08 -1.47
C GLN A 157 14.67 2.21 -1.18
N THR A 158 15.13 3.36 -0.70
CA THR A 158 16.56 3.56 -0.40
C THR A 158 17.06 2.78 0.82
N ASP A 159 16.17 2.32 1.68
CA ASP A 159 16.50 1.62 2.93
C ASP A 159 16.14 0.13 2.87
N THR A 160 16.97 -0.72 3.47
CA THR A 160 16.68 -2.15 3.65
C THR A 160 15.65 -2.38 4.76
N PHE A 161 14.77 -3.36 4.61
CA PHE A 161 13.73 -3.73 5.59
C PHE A 161 12.85 -2.55 6.03
N PRO A 162 12.27 -1.78 5.09
CA PRO A 162 11.53 -0.57 5.42
C PRO A 162 10.33 -0.81 6.35
N LEU A 163 9.60 -1.93 6.20
CA LEU A 163 8.47 -2.22 7.07
C LEU A 163 8.93 -2.60 8.48
N ILE A 164 9.86 -3.55 8.58
CA ILE A 164 10.33 -4.05 9.89
C ILE A 164 11.10 -2.97 10.66
N ARG A 165 11.93 -2.16 9.98
CA ARG A 165 12.62 -1.03 10.61
C ARG A 165 11.65 0.04 11.09
N THR A 166 10.60 0.31 10.33
CA THR A 166 9.54 1.24 10.75
C THR A 166 8.92 0.79 12.07
N ALA A 167 8.59 -0.50 12.19
CA ALA A 167 8.03 -1.01 13.43
C ALA A 167 9.00 -0.98 14.60
N ARG A 168 10.26 -1.37 14.38
CA ARG A 168 11.32 -1.27 15.40
C ARG A 168 11.42 0.15 15.94
N ASN A 169 11.50 1.14 15.05
CA ASN A 169 11.63 2.54 15.43
C ASN A 169 10.39 3.04 16.20
N ALA A 170 9.18 2.64 15.77
CA ALA A 170 7.94 3.01 16.44
C ALA A 170 7.77 2.35 17.82
N LEU A 171 8.25 1.11 18.00
CA LEU A 171 8.29 0.42 19.29
C LEU A 171 9.25 1.07 20.28
N LEU A 172 10.43 1.51 19.81
CA LEU A 172 11.46 2.14 20.64
C LEU A 172 11.19 3.63 20.91
N SER A 173 10.32 4.28 20.12
CA SER A 173 9.92 5.66 20.33
C SER A 173 9.07 5.82 21.59
N SER A 174 9.26 6.91 22.33
CA SER A 174 8.39 7.33 23.43
C SER A 174 7.06 7.92 22.97
N ASP A 175 6.93 8.29 21.71
CA ASP A 175 5.79 9.06 21.21
C ASP A 175 4.58 8.15 20.91
N SER A 176 3.39 8.64 21.26
CA SER A 176 2.10 8.01 20.98
C SER A 176 1.45 8.65 19.75
N MET A 177 1.18 7.86 18.71
CA MET A 177 0.38 8.29 17.56
C MET A 177 -1.12 8.31 17.91
N PRO A 178 -1.91 9.30 17.45
CA PRO A 178 -3.36 9.30 17.61
C PRO A 178 -4.02 8.11 16.89
N ILE A 179 -4.97 7.44 17.55
CA ILE A 179 -5.83 6.41 16.95
C ILE A 179 -7.02 7.09 16.25
N PRO A 180 -7.45 6.61 15.07
CA PRO A 180 -8.74 7.00 14.49
C PRO A 180 -9.88 6.57 15.43
N ASP A 181 -10.68 7.53 15.89
CA ASP A 181 -11.81 7.28 16.80
C ASP A 181 -12.82 6.31 16.16
N SER A 182 -12.83 5.05 16.62
CA SER A 182 -13.85 4.08 16.28
C SER A 182 -15.05 4.28 17.22
N GLY A 183 -15.88 5.27 16.90
CA GLY A 183 -17.27 5.34 17.30
C GLY A 183 -17.56 5.66 18.77
N ASN A 184 -17.73 6.95 19.08
CA ASN A 184 -18.71 7.38 20.08
C ASN A 184 -19.68 8.38 19.41
N GLN A 185 -20.74 7.85 18.78
CA GLN A 185 -21.86 8.66 18.32
C GLN A 185 -22.67 9.13 19.54
N ASN A 186 -22.24 10.21 20.19
CA ASN A 186 -23.08 11.00 21.12
C ASN A 186 -22.52 12.41 21.32
N THR A 187 -22.44 13.18 20.24
CA THR A 187 -22.59 14.64 20.31
C THR A 187 -23.38 15.10 19.08
N LEU A 188 -24.70 15.22 19.26
CA LEU A 188 -25.50 16.10 18.41
C LEU A 188 -25.06 17.53 18.75
N GLU A 189 -24.06 18.06 18.04
CA GLU A 189 -23.88 19.50 17.97
C GLU A 189 -24.90 20.06 16.99
N ASP A 190 -25.82 20.82 17.56
CA ASP A 190 -26.90 21.57 16.92
C ASP A 190 -26.33 22.64 15.98
N ASP A 191 -26.21 22.30 14.69
CA ASP A 191 -25.76 23.23 13.65
C ASP A 191 -26.94 23.78 12.84
N ASN A 192 -27.85 24.46 13.54
CA ASN A 192 -28.97 25.17 12.94
C ASN A 192 -28.62 26.63 12.61
N ARG A 193 -27.54 26.84 11.83
CA ARG A 193 -27.20 28.16 11.27
C ARG A 193 -27.44 28.18 9.75
N PRO A 194 -28.31 29.08 9.23
CA PRO A 194 -28.54 29.15 7.80
C PRO A 194 -27.29 29.69 7.05
N PRO A 195 -27.02 29.20 5.83
CA PRO A 195 -25.86 29.61 5.05
C PRO A 195 -25.98 31.08 4.61
N THR A 196 -24.96 31.86 4.92
CA THR A 196 -24.84 33.26 4.51
C THR A 196 -24.45 33.31 3.02
N VAL A 197 -25.38 33.70 2.16
CA VAL A 197 -25.14 33.91 0.73
C VAL A 197 -24.26 35.15 0.55
N ARG A 198 -23.04 34.98 0.00
CA ARG A 198 -22.24 36.11 -0.50
C ARG A 198 -22.74 36.54 -1.89
N PRO A 199 -22.93 37.83 -2.17
CA PRO A 199 -23.29 38.28 -3.52
C PRO A 199 -22.14 38.09 -4.52
N ARG A 200 -22.48 37.63 -5.72
CA ARG A 200 -21.61 37.51 -6.88
C ARG A 200 -21.26 38.90 -7.44
N PRO A 201 -19.99 39.23 -7.73
CA PRO A 201 -19.65 40.51 -8.34
C PRO A 201 -19.98 40.50 -9.85
N THR A 202 -20.62 41.58 -10.29
CA THR A 202 -21.03 41.90 -11.67
C THR A 202 -19.81 42.16 -12.58
N PRO A 203 -19.80 41.73 -13.85
CA PRO A 203 -18.69 42.03 -14.75
C PRO A 203 -18.71 43.50 -15.19
N SER A 204 -17.60 44.20 -14.95
CA SER A 204 -17.35 45.55 -15.48
C SER A 204 -16.71 45.47 -16.86
N VAL A 205 -17.34 46.11 -17.84
CA VAL A 205 -16.86 46.23 -19.23
C VAL A 205 -15.59 47.10 -19.26
N THR A 206 -14.51 46.58 -19.83
CA THR A 206 -13.23 47.30 -20.03
C THR A 206 -13.14 47.83 -21.47
N PRO A 207 -12.69 49.07 -21.72
CA PRO A 207 -12.23 49.51 -23.04
C PRO A 207 -10.77 49.11 -23.29
N PRO A 208 -10.34 48.91 -24.55
CA PRO A 208 -9.04 48.30 -24.85
C PRO A 208 -7.89 49.31 -24.83
N LEU A 209 -6.76 48.92 -24.20
CA LEU A 209 -5.49 49.63 -24.28
C LEU A 209 -4.48 48.83 -25.12
N VAL A 210 -3.80 49.58 -25.99
CA VAL A 210 -2.91 49.18 -27.07
C VAL A 210 -1.70 48.37 -26.58
N ARG A 211 -1.41 47.27 -27.28
CA ARG A 211 -0.28 46.36 -27.03
C ARG A 211 1.01 46.95 -27.61
N SER A 212 2.06 47.07 -26.80
CA SER A 212 3.44 47.15 -27.29
C SER A 212 4.12 45.81 -27.03
N ASP A 213 4.47 45.11 -28.12
CA ASP A 213 5.20 43.85 -28.09
C ASP A 213 6.67 44.08 -27.73
N VAL A 214 7.12 43.52 -26.62
CA VAL A 214 8.56 43.28 -26.37
C VAL A 214 8.73 41.81 -25.99
N ARG A 215 9.32 41.06 -26.91
CA ARG A 215 9.64 39.63 -26.78
C ARG A 215 11.00 39.48 -26.09
N PRO A 216 11.14 38.71 -25.00
CA PRO A 216 12.46 38.42 -24.45
C PRO A 216 13.20 37.39 -25.34
N GLN A 217 14.42 37.72 -25.76
CA GLN A 217 15.31 36.81 -26.49
C GLN A 217 15.82 35.69 -25.56
N LYS A 218 15.68 34.43 -25.99
CA LYS A 218 16.35 33.27 -25.38
C LYS A 218 17.84 33.27 -25.79
N LYS A 219 18.74 33.18 -24.82
CA LYS A 219 20.18 32.94 -25.06
C LYS A 219 20.40 31.53 -25.65
N PRO A 220 21.37 31.33 -26.56
CA PRO A 220 21.62 30.01 -27.14
C PRO A 220 22.28 29.06 -26.14
N LEU A 221 21.85 27.80 -26.13
CA LEU A 221 22.52 26.68 -25.46
C LEU A 221 23.80 26.31 -26.25
N THR A 222 24.94 26.28 -25.58
CA THR A 222 26.18 25.69 -26.11
C THR A 222 26.12 24.17 -25.96
N ILE A 223 26.11 23.45 -27.08
CA ILE A 223 26.17 21.98 -27.13
C ILE A 223 27.64 21.56 -27.13
N LEU A 224 28.11 20.88 -26.09
CA LEU A 224 29.40 20.18 -26.09
C LEU A 224 29.24 18.82 -26.80
N PRO A 225 30.13 18.44 -27.74
CA PRO A 225 30.06 17.15 -28.40
C PRO A 225 30.41 15.99 -27.44
N ARG A 226 29.59 14.94 -27.54
CA ARG A 226 29.62 13.68 -26.80
C ARG A 226 30.86 12.85 -27.19
N ALA A 227 31.63 12.39 -26.20
CA ALA A 227 32.68 11.40 -26.42
C ALA A 227 32.07 10.02 -26.74
N LEU A 228 32.57 9.37 -27.79
CA LEU A 228 32.21 8.01 -28.18
C LEU A 228 32.84 6.99 -27.20
N PRO A 229 32.10 5.96 -26.74
CA PRO A 229 32.70 4.84 -26.04
C PRO A 229 33.50 3.96 -27.01
N PRO A 230 34.63 3.36 -26.58
CA PRO A 230 35.40 2.46 -27.43
C PRO A 230 34.66 1.14 -27.72
N LEU A 231 34.86 0.66 -28.95
CA LEU A 231 34.26 -0.54 -29.53
C LEU A 231 34.64 -1.81 -28.76
N ALA A 232 33.66 -2.67 -28.48
CA ALA A 232 33.85 -3.96 -27.83
C ALA A 232 34.63 -4.94 -28.73
N THR A 233 35.59 -5.66 -28.14
CA THR A 233 36.28 -6.79 -28.78
C THR A 233 35.38 -8.04 -28.78
N PRO A 234 35.38 -8.87 -29.85
CA PRO A 234 34.52 -10.05 -29.93
C PRO A 234 34.98 -11.14 -28.95
N ARG A 235 34.05 -11.69 -28.15
CA ARG A 235 34.27 -12.97 -27.46
C ARG A 235 33.88 -14.11 -28.39
N THR A 236 34.78 -15.06 -28.56
CA THR A 236 34.57 -16.35 -29.21
C THR A 236 33.49 -17.18 -28.48
N PRO A 237 32.62 -17.91 -29.19
CA PRO A 237 31.63 -18.78 -28.59
C PRO A 237 32.29 -20.07 -28.08
N ALA A 238 32.07 -20.40 -26.80
CA ALA A 238 32.36 -21.71 -26.26
C ALA A 238 31.15 -22.62 -26.52
N SER A 239 31.46 -23.81 -27.03
CA SER A 239 30.55 -24.85 -27.52
C SER A 239 29.59 -25.40 -26.47
N ASP A 240 28.37 -25.66 -26.92
CA ASP A 240 27.38 -26.53 -26.30
C ASP A 240 27.96 -27.90 -25.90
N ARG A 241 27.71 -28.30 -24.66
CA ARG A 241 27.59 -29.72 -24.29
C ARG A 241 26.24 -29.92 -23.62
N ASN A 242 25.37 -30.58 -24.37
CA ASN A 242 24.25 -31.36 -23.85
C ASN A 242 24.80 -32.44 -22.92
N ASP A 243 24.21 -32.59 -21.74
CA ASP A 243 24.10 -33.89 -21.07
C ASP A 243 22.65 -34.06 -20.60
N TYR A 244 22.00 -35.02 -21.23
CA TYR A 244 20.75 -35.67 -20.80
C TYR A 244 21.15 -36.92 -20.00
N ALA A 245 20.63 -37.09 -18.79
CA ALA A 245 20.35 -38.37 -18.11
C ALA A 245 19.62 -38.06 -16.79
N GLU A 246 18.30 -38.31 -16.70
CA GLU A 246 17.69 -39.49 -16.07
C GLU A 246 17.78 -39.55 -14.52
N GLN A 247 16.67 -39.15 -13.89
CA GLN A 247 15.80 -39.97 -13.04
C GLN A 247 16.38 -40.80 -11.86
N SER A 248 15.95 -40.51 -10.63
CA SER A 248 15.39 -41.50 -9.69
C SER A 248 14.95 -40.87 -8.36
N ASP A 249 13.92 -41.50 -7.81
CA ASP A 249 13.16 -41.20 -6.59
C ASP A 249 13.95 -41.23 -5.28
N GLY A 250 13.42 -40.60 -4.22
CA GLY A 250 13.71 -41.05 -2.85
C GLY A 250 13.52 -40.04 -1.72
N VAL A 251 12.39 -40.19 -1.00
CA VAL A 251 12.03 -39.75 0.37
C VAL A 251 11.54 -38.32 0.55
#